data_AF-C9RB65-F1
#
_entry.id   AF-C9RB65-F1
#
_cell.length_a   1.000
_cell.length_b   1.000
_cell.length_c   1.000
_cell.angle_alpha   90.00
_cell.angle_beta   90.00
_cell.angle_gamma   90.00
#
_symmetry.space_group_name_H-M   'P 1'
#
loop_
_entity.id
_entity.type
_entity.pdbx_description
1 polymer ?
#
loop_
_entity_poly.entity_id
_entity_poly.type
_entity_poly.pdbx_seq_one_letter_code
_entity_poly.pdbx_strand_id
1 'polypeptide(L)'
;MLWRFICVAFLLFSFWVLPAWAEEETPAHSERFLVLVIDGLDRQVVSPSLTPNISGLGAAGARAEKVSGVFPGTSAAALATLLTGAQPERHRCFFFQDLPAVPGIFRSLASRQAGVFLFLAGKEEWKLPPEEKVKLVHAPDDASLTDKVLACLCEQQPYFLVVVWRGPALVRAAGGGQKDYLQAVKEADTQVGRILQFCYGQQIFDRTFFCLTGTTGDPYLAFKAPEIKAGVALPPVSLVDVAPTLAYFLGVKLPSAEGHVLWNALKPGPERSETYLLEVRVKELSEALYGARSFLYSFLREKELLEREKERISREKEEIKEIIAQKEARIAGLERKLYAWKLALGIFFLFSLLGYWWEYRILRRRYLMF
;
A
#
# COMPACT_ATOMS: atom_id res chain seq x y z
N MET A 1 -16.08 49.81 -69.80
CA MET A 1 -15.52 48.44 -69.77
C MET A 1 -14.72 48.11 -68.50
N LEU A 2 -14.29 49.08 -67.68
CA LEU A 2 -13.47 48.82 -66.47
C LEU A 2 -14.23 48.24 -65.25
N TRP A 3 -15.53 48.49 -65.11
CA TRP A 3 -16.29 48.09 -63.89
C TRP A 3 -16.57 46.58 -63.82
N ARG A 4 -16.74 45.92 -64.98
CA ARG A 4 -17.05 44.48 -65.04
C ARG A 4 -15.90 43.58 -64.57
N PHE A 5 -14.65 44.05 -64.65
CA PHE A 5 -13.49 43.29 -64.18
C PHE A 5 -13.28 43.40 -62.66
N ILE A 6 -13.71 44.50 -62.02
CA ILE A 6 -13.55 44.70 -60.58
C ILE A 6 -14.53 43.81 -59.78
N CYS A 7 -15.75 43.60 -60.28
CA CYS A 7 -16.72 42.71 -59.62
C CYS A 7 -16.35 41.22 -59.71
N VAL A 8 -15.67 40.79 -60.78
CA VAL A 8 -15.21 39.39 -60.93
C VAL A 8 -14.00 39.12 -60.03
N ALA A 9 -13.11 40.10 -59.84
CA ALA A 9 -11.99 39.98 -58.90
C ALA A 9 -12.45 39.88 -57.43
N PHE A 10 -13.53 40.58 -57.05
CA PHE A 10 -14.07 40.52 -55.68
C PHE A 10 -14.78 39.20 -55.37
N LEU A 11 -15.47 38.60 -56.35
CA LEU A 11 -16.11 37.28 -56.21
C LEU A 11 -15.10 36.12 -56.19
N LEU A 12 -13.94 36.28 -56.83
CA LEU A 12 -12.85 35.29 -56.76
C LEU A 12 -12.04 35.41 -55.45
N PHE A 13 -11.97 36.60 -54.83
CA PHE A 13 -11.30 36.78 -53.55
C PHE A 13 -12.14 36.27 -52.36
N SER A 14 -13.47 36.31 -52.45
CA SER A 14 -14.36 35.75 -51.42
C SER A 14 -14.41 34.21 -51.40
N PHE A 15 -13.92 33.55 -52.46
CA PHE A 15 -13.91 32.08 -52.55
C PHE A 15 -12.63 31.43 -51.99
N TRP A 16 -11.63 32.22 -51.59
CA TRP A 16 -10.36 31.73 -51.04
C TRP A 16 -10.25 31.81 -49.51
N VAL A 17 -11.26 32.36 -48.84
CA VAL A 17 -11.38 32.30 -47.38
C VAL A 17 -12.48 31.31 -47.03
N LEU A 18 -12.28 30.05 -47.43
CA LEU A 18 -12.90 28.97 -46.67
C LEU A 18 -12.28 29.06 -45.27
N PRO A 19 -13.07 29.24 -44.20
CA PRO A 19 -12.52 28.97 -42.87
C PRO A 19 -11.96 27.55 -42.97
N ALA A 20 -10.69 27.35 -42.62
CA ALA A 20 -10.23 26.00 -42.35
C ALA A 20 -11.25 25.43 -41.37
N TRP A 21 -12.06 24.47 -41.81
CA TRP A 21 -12.93 23.73 -40.92
C TRP A 21 -11.92 23.12 -39.96
N ALA A 22 -11.84 23.69 -38.75
CA ALA A 22 -11.17 23.03 -37.66
C ALA A 22 -11.92 21.70 -37.56
N GLU A 23 -11.31 20.62 -38.05
CA GLU A 23 -11.73 19.29 -37.66
C GLU A 23 -11.87 19.37 -36.15
N GLU A 24 -13.08 19.16 -35.64
CA GLU A 24 -13.27 18.86 -34.23
C GLU A 24 -12.38 17.64 -34.00
N GLU A 25 -11.16 17.87 -33.51
CA GLU A 25 -10.22 16.82 -33.18
C GLU A 25 -10.97 15.94 -32.18
N THR A 26 -11.42 14.77 -32.63
CA THR A 26 -12.04 13.79 -31.76
C THR A 26 -11.08 13.58 -30.59
N PRO A 27 -11.53 13.73 -29.33
CA PRO A 27 -10.64 13.71 -28.19
C PRO A 27 -9.78 12.45 -28.25
N ALA A 28 -8.46 12.62 -28.27
CA ALA A 28 -7.54 11.51 -28.38
C ALA A 28 -7.70 10.59 -27.17
N HIS A 29 -8.04 9.34 -27.44
CA HIS A 29 -8.25 8.31 -26.41
C HIS A 29 -7.09 7.31 -26.41
N SER A 30 -6.78 6.83 -25.21
CA SER A 30 -5.80 5.78 -24.99
C SER A 30 -6.34 4.45 -25.53
N GLU A 31 -5.62 3.88 -26.51
CA GLU A 31 -5.92 2.58 -27.10
C GLU A 31 -5.37 1.42 -26.26
N ARG A 32 -4.34 1.69 -25.44
CA ARG A 32 -3.60 0.70 -24.65
C ARG A 32 -3.17 1.27 -23.30
N PHE A 33 -2.98 0.38 -22.32
CA PHE A 33 -2.66 0.72 -20.95
C PHE A 33 -1.44 -0.07 -20.48
N LEU A 34 -0.37 0.64 -20.14
CA LEU A 34 0.89 0.10 -19.64
C LEU A 34 1.12 0.58 -18.21
N VAL A 35 1.03 -0.34 -17.26
CA VAL A 35 1.36 -0.10 -15.85
C VAL A 35 2.78 -0.62 -15.59
N LEU A 36 3.70 0.32 -15.39
CA LEU A 36 5.13 0.10 -15.21
C LEU A 36 5.47 0.24 -13.73
N VAL A 37 5.76 -0.87 -13.06
CA VAL A 37 6.05 -0.89 -11.63
C VAL A 37 7.51 -1.23 -11.38
N ILE A 38 8.21 -0.34 -10.69
CA ILE A 38 9.63 -0.51 -10.34
C ILE A 38 9.71 -0.71 -8.83
N ASP A 39 9.93 -1.96 -8.40
CA ASP A 39 9.92 -2.29 -6.99
C ASP A 39 11.05 -1.59 -6.22
N GLY A 40 10.69 -0.84 -5.17
CA GLY A 40 11.61 -0.07 -4.34
C GLY A 40 12.10 1.26 -4.94
N LEU A 41 11.50 1.73 -6.04
CA LEU A 41 11.79 3.06 -6.58
C LEU A 41 11.32 4.15 -5.63
N ASP A 42 12.28 4.91 -5.10
CA ASP A 42 12.01 6.06 -4.26
C ASP A 42 11.92 7.34 -5.10
N ARG A 43 10.92 8.16 -4.81
CA ARG A 43 10.71 9.45 -5.48
C ARG A 43 11.90 10.39 -5.37
N GLN A 44 12.65 10.34 -4.27
CA GLN A 44 13.74 11.29 -4.00
C GLN A 44 14.96 11.09 -4.90
N VAL A 45 15.14 9.88 -5.44
CA VAL A 45 16.26 9.58 -6.35
C VAL A 45 15.91 9.82 -7.82
N VAL A 46 14.64 10.02 -8.15
CA VAL A 46 14.20 10.32 -9.51
C VAL A 46 14.64 11.72 -9.89
N SER A 47 15.56 11.82 -10.85
CA SER A 47 16.10 13.08 -11.34
C SER A 47 16.49 12.98 -12.81
N PRO A 48 16.44 14.06 -13.61
CA PRO A 48 16.82 14.01 -15.01
C PRO A 48 18.25 13.50 -15.27
N SER A 49 19.17 13.67 -14.31
CA SER A 49 20.56 13.22 -14.40
C SER A 49 20.74 11.71 -14.16
N LEU A 50 19.93 11.12 -13.27
CA LEU A 50 20.04 9.69 -12.92
C LEU A 50 19.05 8.84 -13.70
N THR A 51 17.83 9.34 -13.87
CA THR A 51 16.68 8.65 -14.46
C THR A 51 16.03 9.49 -15.56
N PRO A 52 16.73 9.74 -16.69
CA PRO A 52 16.22 10.58 -17.76
C PRO A 52 14.92 10.06 -18.39
N ASN A 53 14.74 8.74 -18.49
CA ASN A 53 13.53 8.16 -19.12
C ASN A 53 12.31 8.28 -18.20
N ILE A 54 12.46 7.95 -16.92
CA ILE A 54 11.40 8.09 -15.91
C ILE A 54 11.04 9.57 -15.74
N SER A 55 12.05 10.43 -15.62
CA SER A 55 11.84 11.88 -15.48
C SER A 55 11.18 12.49 -16.71
N GLY A 56 11.58 12.05 -17.91
CA GLY A 56 11.00 12.47 -19.17
C GLY A 56 9.52 12.07 -19.28
N LEU A 57 9.18 10.83 -18.90
CA LEU A 57 7.79 10.37 -18.87
C LEU A 57 6.93 11.21 -17.91
N GLY A 58 7.44 11.48 -16.71
CA GLY A 58 6.75 12.33 -15.73
C GLY A 58 6.60 13.79 -16.18
N ALA A 59 7.59 14.33 -16.90
CA ALA A 59 7.52 15.68 -17.47
C ALA A 59 6.54 15.77 -18.64
N ALA A 60 6.41 14.71 -19.45
CA ALA A 60 5.45 14.63 -20.54
C ALA A 60 4.00 14.43 -20.07
N GLY A 61 3.79 14.13 -18.79
CA GLY A 61 2.48 13.85 -18.21
C GLY A 61 2.27 14.56 -16.87
N ALA A 62 1.59 13.88 -15.95
CA ALA A 62 1.33 14.37 -14.60
C ALA A 62 2.09 13.53 -13.57
N ARG A 63 2.81 14.18 -12.65
CA ARG A 63 3.61 13.52 -11.61
C ARG A 63 3.11 13.88 -10.22
N ALA A 64 3.02 12.93 -9.31
CA ALA A 64 2.67 13.22 -7.93
C ALA A 64 3.82 13.90 -7.17
N GLU A 65 3.51 14.92 -6.37
CA GLU A 65 4.49 15.56 -5.50
C GLU A 65 4.97 14.62 -4.39
N LYS A 66 4.04 13.87 -3.81
CA LYS A 66 4.24 12.85 -2.77
C LYS A 66 3.21 11.74 -2.95
N VAL A 67 3.60 10.53 -2.63
CA VAL A 67 2.71 9.36 -2.68
C VAL A 67 2.76 8.66 -1.34
N SER A 68 1.60 8.50 -0.71
CA SER A 68 1.48 7.63 0.45
C SER A 68 1.52 6.18 -0.03
N GLY A 69 2.54 5.44 0.42
CA GLY A 69 2.60 3.99 0.29
C GLY A 69 1.54 3.27 1.11
N VAL A 70 1.70 1.95 1.22
CA VAL A 70 0.80 1.06 1.96
C VAL A 70 1.45 0.56 3.25
N PHE A 71 0.63 0.10 4.19
CA PHE A 71 1.11 -0.57 5.40
C PHE A 71 0.47 -1.96 5.53
N PRO A 72 1.25 -3.04 5.75
CA PRO A 72 2.72 -3.08 5.78
C PRO A 72 3.31 -2.77 4.39
N GLY A 73 4.47 -2.12 4.36
CA GLY A 73 5.14 -1.69 3.13
C GLY A 73 5.86 -2.82 2.39
N THR A 74 5.16 -3.92 2.07
CA THR A 74 5.70 -5.02 1.26
C THR A 74 5.36 -4.83 -0.21
N SER A 75 6.20 -5.36 -1.10
CA SER A 75 5.99 -5.27 -2.55
C SER A 75 4.68 -5.93 -2.99
N ALA A 76 4.36 -7.09 -2.41
CA ALA A 76 3.11 -7.81 -2.70
C ALA A 76 1.88 -7.00 -2.27
N ALA A 77 1.91 -6.38 -1.09
CA ALA A 77 0.83 -5.53 -0.61
C ALA A 77 0.64 -4.30 -1.52
N ALA A 78 1.73 -3.62 -1.87
CA ALA A 78 1.68 -2.46 -2.76
C ALA A 78 1.13 -2.81 -4.14
N LEU A 79 1.57 -3.92 -4.73
CA LEU A 79 1.11 -4.37 -6.03
C LEU A 79 -0.37 -4.78 -6.01
N ALA A 80 -0.83 -5.48 -4.96
CA ALA A 80 -2.24 -5.81 -4.80
C ALA A 80 -3.10 -4.54 -4.62
N THR A 81 -2.61 -3.55 -3.88
CA THR A 81 -3.25 -2.23 -3.76
C THR A 81 -3.35 -1.51 -5.11
N LEU A 82 -2.28 -1.50 -5.92
CA LEU A 82 -2.26 -0.88 -7.25
C LEU A 82 -3.30 -1.48 -8.22
N LEU A 83 -3.61 -2.76 -8.06
CA LEU A 83 -4.55 -3.48 -8.92
C LEU A 83 -5.99 -3.50 -8.40
N THR A 84 -6.19 -3.37 -7.08
CA THR A 84 -7.52 -3.44 -6.45
C THR A 84 -8.07 -2.07 -6.06
N GLY A 85 -7.19 -1.11 -5.79
CA GLY A 85 -7.53 0.20 -5.22
C GLY A 85 -7.93 0.14 -3.76
N ALA A 86 -7.72 -1.00 -3.10
CA ALA A 86 -8.02 -1.22 -1.69
C ALA A 86 -6.72 -1.23 -0.86
N GLN A 87 -6.82 -0.96 0.43
CA GLN A 87 -5.71 -1.08 1.38
C GLN A 87 -5.43 -2.55 1.75
N PRO A 88 -4.22 -2.87 2.28
CA PRO A 88 -3.86 -4.23 2.68
C PRO A 88 -4.82 -4.89 3.68
N GLU A 89 -5.44 -4.13 4.57
CA GLU A 89 -6.44 -4.63 5.52
C GLU A 89 -7.67 -5.20 4.81
N ARG A 90 -8.04 -4.63 3.66
CA ARG A 90 -9.23 -4.99 2.90
C ARG A 90 -8.95 -6.08 1.86
N HIS A 91 -7.85 -5.97 1.10
CA HIS A 91 -7.51 -7.01 0.11
C HIS A 91 -6.78 -8.21 0.71
N ARG A 92 -6.20 -8.09 1.92
CA ARG A 92 -5.54 -9.17 2.68
C ARG A 92 -4.37 -9.85 1.95
N CYS A 93 -3.70 -9.14 1.05
CA CYS A 93 -2.47 -9.63 0.41
C CYS A 93 -1.28 -8.98 1.10
N PHE A 94 -0.46 -9.78 1.75
CA PHE A 94 0.79 -9.35 2.37
C PHE A 94 2.01 -9.99 1.69
N PHE A 95 1.81 -11.16 1.06
CA PHE A 95 2.78 -11.94 0.31
C PHE A 95 2.27 -12.29 -1.10
N PHE A 96 3.17 -12.66 -2.02
CA PHE A 96 2.81 -13.00 -3.42
C PHE A 96 1.92 -14.25 -3.53
N GLN A 97 1.94 -15.12 -2.52
CA GLN A 97 1.14 -16.34 -2.47
C GLN A 97 -0.30 -16.08 -1.98
N ASP A 98 -0.60 -14.89 -1.47
CA ASP A 98 -1.93 -14.54 -0.97
C ASP A 98 -2.87 -14.20 -2.14
N LEU A 99 -4.08 -14.76 -2.08
CA LEU A 99 -5.14 -14.40 -3.03
C LEU A 99 -5.87 -13.14 -2.53
N PRO A 100 -6.08 -12.13 -3.40
CA PRO A 100 -6.81 -10.94 -3.01
C PRO A 100 -8.25 -11.28 -2.64
N ALA A 101 -8.66 -10.83 -1.45
CA ALA A 101 -10.02 -11.02 -0.94
C ALA A 101 -11.06 -10.18 -1.70
N VAL A 102 -10.61 -9.18 -2.47
CA VAL A 102 -11.46 -8.27 -3.24
C VAL A 102 -11.09 -8.30 -4.73
N PRO A 103 -12.07 -8.10 -5.62
CA PRO A 103 -11.82 -8.06 -7.06
C PRO A 103 -10.97 -6.84 -7.46
N GLY A 104 -10.00 -7.06 -8.36
CA GLY A 104 -9.22 -5.98 -8.96
C GLY A 104 -9.60 -5.63 -10.40
N ILE A 105 -8.74 -4.83 -11.03
CA ILE A 105 -8.85 -4.43 -12.44
C ILE A 105 -8.90 -5.65 -13.35
N PHE A 106 -8.07 -6.66 -13.09
CA PHE A 106 -8.01 -7.87 -13.90
C PHE A 106 -9.35 -8.61 -13.98
N ARG A 107 -10.05 -8.78 -12.85
CA ARG A 107 -11.40 -9.39 -12.84
C ARG A 107 -12.41 -8.57 -13.62
N SER A 108 -12.35 -7.25 -13.49
CA SER A 108 -13.26 -6.35 -14.22
C SER A 108 -13.01 -6.40 -15.73
N LEU A 109 -11.75 -6.55 -16.14
CA LEU A 109 -11.34 -6.70 -17.53
C LEU A 109 -11.59 -8.10 -18.09
N ALA A 110 -11.68 -9.15 -17.27
CA ALA A 110 -11.90 -10.53 -17.73
C ALA A 110 -13.23 -10.73 -18.51
N SER A 111 -14.20 -9.83 -18.30
CA SER A 111 -15.45 -9.77 -19.06
C SER A 111 -15.26 -9.29 -20.51
N ARG A 112 -14.18 -8.54 -20.76
CA ARG A 112 -13.76 -8.07 -22.08
C ARG A 112 -12.71 -9.06 -22.58
N GLN A 113 -12.84 -9.62 -23.78
CA GLN A 113 -11.82 -10.51 -24.38
C GLN A 113 -10.52 -9.77 -24.77
N ALA A 114 -10.12 -8.77 -24.00
CA ALA A 114 -8.95 -7.95 -24.22
C ALA A 114 -7.71 -8.70 -23.75
N GLY A 115 -6.61 -8.62 -24.51
CA GLY A 115 -5.33 -9.21 -24.12
C GLY A 115 -4.77 -8.53 -22.87
N VAL A 116 -4.95 -9.18 -21.71
CA VAL A 116 -4.46 -8.73 -20.39
C VAL A 116 -3.25 -9.57 -19.99
N PHE A 117 -2.14 -8.89 -19.70
CA PHE A 117 -0.88 -9.55 -19.37
C PHE A 117 -0.26 -8.98 -18.10
N LEU A 118 0.36 -9.86 -17.33
CA LEU A 118 1.16 -9.52 -16.17
C LEU A 118 2.56 -10.11 -16.35
N PHE A 119 3.57 -9.26 -16.32
CA PHE A 119 4.98 -9.62 -16.44
C PHE A 119 5.67 -9.39 -15.11
N LEU A 120 6.26 -10.45 -14.53
CA LEU A 120 6.95 -10.39 -13.25
C LEU A 120 8.41 -10.83 -13.39
N ALA A 121 9.33 -10.00 -12.93
CA ALA A 121 10.73 -10.38 -12.77
C ALA A 121 10.94 -11.14 -11.45
N GLY A 122 11.77 -12.17 -11.50
CA GLY A 122 12.13 -13.01 -10.36
C GLY A 122 11.41 -14.36 -10.31
N LYS A 123 11.59 -15.04 -9.19
CA LYS A 123 11.07 -16.40 -8.94
C LYS A 123 9.75 -16.39 -8.16
N GLU A 124 9.25 -15.22 -7.78
CA GLU A 124 8.01 -15.11 -7.02
C GLU A 124 6.83 -15.50 -7.92
N GLU A 125 6.08 -16.52 -7.51
CA GLU A 125 4.84 -16.90 -8.17
C GLU A 125 3.69 -16.13 -7.54
N TRP A 126 3.08 -15.25 -8.32
CA TRP A 126 1.89 -14.53 -7.88
C TRP A 126 0.65 -15.38 -8.17
N LYS A 127 -0.05 -15.79 -7.11
CA LYS A 127 -1.37 -16.42 -7.24
C LYS A 127 -2.45 -15.39 -7.55
N LEU A 128 -2.98 -15.46 -8.76
CA LEU A 128 -4.16 -14.69 -9.16
C LEU A 128 -5.43 -15.55 -8.99
N PRO A 129 -6.59 -14.93 -8.67
CA PRO A 129 -7.86 -15.63 -8.67
C PRO A 129 -8.14 -16.24 -10.06
N PRO A 130 -8.70 -17.46 -10.15
CA PRO A 130 -8.92 -18.14 -11.43
C PRO A 130 -9.91 -17.43 -12.35
N GLU A 131 -10.74 -16.53 -11.80
CA GLU A 131 -11.67 -15.70 -12.56
C GLU A 131 -10.96 -14.59 -13.35
N GLU A 132 -9.72 -14.25 -12.98
CA GLU A 132 -8.91 -13.24 -13.64
C GLU A 132 -8.21 -13.89 -14.85
N LYS A 133 -8.76 -13.68 -16.06
CA LYS A 133 -8.21 -14.20 -17.32
C LYS A 133 -6.93 -13.46 -17.73
N VAL A 134 -5.88 -13.57 -16.93
CA VAL A 134 -4.58 -12.89 -17.12
C VAL A 134 -3.53 -13.88 -17.61
N LYS A 135 -2.78 -13.50 -18.65
CA LYS A 135 -1.60 -14.24 -19.06
C LYS A 135 -0.40 -13.79 -18.22
N LEU A 136 0.05 -14.65 -17.32
CA LEU A 136 1.20 -14.41 -16.46
C LEU A 136 2.50 -14.86 -17.15
N VAL A 137 3.51 -13.99 -17.20
CA VAL A 137 4.81 -14.26 -17.80
C VAL A 137 5.92 -13.93 -16.80
N HIS A 138 6.80 -14.90 -16.55
CA HIS A 138 7.95 -14.74 -15.66
C HIS A 138 9.27 -14.62 -16.42
N ALA A 139 10.21 -13.87 -15.86
CA ALA A 139 11.61 -13.85 -16.29
C ALA A 139 12.55 -13.80 -15.07
N PRO A 140 13.77 -14.35 -15.18
CA PRO A 140 14.69 -14.42 -14.04
C PRO A 140 15.21 -13.05 -13.58
N ASP A 141 15.37 -12.11 -14.50
CA ASP A 141 15.92 -10.78 -14.29
C ASP A 141 15.15 -9.71 -15.08
N ASP A 142 15.41 -8.44 -14.75
CA ASP A 142 14.70 -7.28 -15.29
C ASP A 142 14.97 -7.05 -16.79
N ALA A 143 16.15 -7.40 -17.31
CA ALA A 143 16.48 -7.23 -18.73
C ALA A 143 15.78 -8.30 -19.58
N SER A 144 15.87 -9.57 -19.17
CA SER A 144 15.15 -10.68 -19.80
C SER A 144 13.63 -10.49 -19.75
N LEU A 145 13.08 -9.87 -18.68
CA LEU A 145 11.66 -9.53 -18.62
C LEU A 145 11.30 -8.53 -19.70
N THR A 146 12.11 -7.48 -19.84
CA THR A 146 11.90 -6.41 -20.81
C THR A 146 11.95 -6.96 -22.24
N ASP A 147 12.84 -7.91 -22.54
CA ASP A 147 12.89 -8.58 -23.85
C ASP A 147 11.57 -9.29 -24.18
N LYS A 148 11.00 -10.01 -23.21
CA LYS A 148 9.70 -10.69 -23.37
C LYS A 148 8.55 -9.69 -23.52
N VAL A 149 8.60 -8.56 -22.79
CA VAL A 149 7.61 -7.48 -22.92
C VAL A 149 7.64 -6.89 -24.33
N LEU A 150 8.83 -6.59 -24.87
CA LEU A 150 8.99 -6.06 -26.22
C LEU A 150 8.49 -7.05 -27.29
N ALA A 151 8.78 -8.34 -27.13
CA ALA A 151 8.24 -9.38 -28.01
C ALA A 151 6.70 -9.42 -27.96
N CYS A 152 6.12 -9.38 -26.76
CA CYS A 152 4.66 -9.36 -26.57
C CYS A 152 3.99 -8.12 -27.19
N LEU A 153 4.60 -6.94 -27.02
CA LEU A 153 4.11 -5.70 -27.63
C LEU A 153 4.13 -5.76 -29.16
N CYS A 154 5.14 -6.42 -29.73
CA CYS A 154 5.27 -6.62 -31.18
C CYS A 154 4.23 -7.63 -31.72
N GLU A 155 4.12 -8.80 -31.08
CA GLU A 155 3.36 -9.94 -31.60
C GLU A 155 1.87 -9.91 -31.24
N GLN A 156 1.53 -9.55 -30.00
CA GLN A 156 0.18 -9.74 -29.44
C GLN A 156 -0.58 -8.43 -29.21
N GLN A 157 0.11 -7.28 -29.26
CA GLN A 157 -0.47 -5.94 -29.08
C GLN A 157 -1.50 -5.86 -27.93
N PRO A 158 -1.07 -6.13 -26.69
CA PRO A 158 -1.98 -6.22 -25.55
C PRO A 158 -2.72 -4.90 -25.28
N TYR A 159 -3.95 -5.02 -24.79
CA TYR A 159 -4.77 -3.87 -24.39
C TYR A 159 -4.37 -3.35 -23.01
N PHE A 160 -4.14 -4.27 -22.05
CA PHE A 160 -3.73 -3.94 -20.69
C PHE A 160 -2.50 -4.78 -20.31
N LEU A 161 -1.41 -4.10 -19.98
CA LEU A 161 -0.12 -4.71 -19.69
C LEU A 161 0.39 -4.15 -18.36
N VAL A 162 0.72 -5.05 -17.44
CA VAL A 162 1.41 -4.71 -16.19
C VAL A 162 2.79 -5.32 -16.21
N VAL A 163 3.82 -4.51 -15.98
CA VAL A 163 5.22 -4.93 -15.93
C VAL A 163 5.76 -4.59 -14.54
N VAL A 164 6.29 -5.59 -13.85
CA VAL A 164 6.86 -5.45 -12.51
C VAL A 164 8.32 -5.88 -12.54
N TRP A 165 9.21 -4.89 -12.44
CA TRP A 165 10.64 -5.11 -12.26
C TRP A 165 10.98 -5.21 -10.77
N ARG A 166 11.95 -6.07 -10.44
CA ARG A 166 12.45 -6.17 -9.06
C ARG A 166 13.24 -4.93 -8.67
N GLY A 167 13.88 -4.29 -9.65
CA GLY A 167 14.52 -3.00 -9.53
C GLY A 167 15.39 -2.87 -8.27
N PRO A 168 15.41 -1.68 -7.64
CA PRO A 168 16.28 -1.44 -6.51
C PRO A 168 15.79 -2.06 -5.18
N ALA A 169 14.56 -2.61 -5.09
CA ALA A 169 14.11 -3.36 -3.92
C ALA A 169 14.99 -4.60 -3.65
N LEU A 170 15.45 -5.27 -4.70
CA LEU A 170 16.35 -6.41 -4.58
C LEU A 170 17.64 -6.04 -3.84
N VAL A 171 18.22 -4.89 -4.18
CA VAL A 171 19.45 -4.40 -3.55
C VAL A 171 19.21 -4.08 -2.08
N ARG A 172 18.09 -3.42 -1.75
CA ARG A 172 17.74 -3.16 -0.35
C ARG A 172 17.53 -4.44 0.45
N ALA A 173 16.84 -5.43 -0.11
CA ALA A 173 16.61 -6.71 0.54
C ALA A 173 17.92 -7.48 0.81
N ALA A 174 18.92 -7.32 -0.05
CA ALA A 174 20.26 -7.88 0.14
C ALA A 174 21.15 -7.06 1.10
N GLY A 175 20.66 -5.94 1.65
CA GLY A 175 21.45 -5.05 2.51
C GLY A 175 22.49 -4.22 1.75
N GLY A 176 22.31 -4.03 0.43
CA GLY A 176 23.22 -3.27 -0.41
C GLY A 176 23.31 -1.80 -0.06
N GLY A 177 24.46 -1.19 -0.38
CA GLY A 177 24.74 0.22 -0.06
C GLY A 177 24.01 1.20 -0.98
N GLN A 178 24.10 2.50 -0.65
CA GLN A 178 23.46 3.56 -1.45
C GLN A 178 23.97 3.61 -2.90
N LYS A 179 25.24 3.29 -3.16
CA LYS A 179 25.80 3.27 -4.52
C LYS A 179 25.15 2.17 -5.38
N ASP A 180 25.02 0.97 -4.82
CA ASP A 180 24.39 -0.16 -5.51
C ASP A 180 22.91 0.11 -5.75
N TYR A 181 22.25 0.77 -4.80
CA TYR A 181 20.87 1.22 -4.95
C TYR A 181 20.71 2.19 -6.13
N LEU A 182 21.55 3.23 -6.23
CA LEU A 182 21.50 4.19 -7.33
C LEU A 182 21.84 3.54 -8.69
N GLN A 183 22.74 2.56 -8.70
CA GLN A 183 23.04 1.79 -9.90
C GLN A 183 21.83 0.97 -10.36
N ALA A 184 21.14 0.28 -9.44
CA ALA A 184 19.90 -0.45 -9.76
C ALA A 184 18.77 0.48 -10.25
N VAL A 185 18.68 1.70 -9.71
CA VAL A 185 17.74 2.73 -10.20
C VAL A 185 18.06 3.13 -11.64
N LYS A 186 19.34 3.31 -11.98
CA LYS A 186 19.78 3.61 -13.35
C LYS A 186 19.51 2.46 -14.33
N GLU A 187 19.71 1.22 -13.88
CA GLU A 187 19.38 0.03 -14.66
C GLU A 187 17.88 -0.11 -14.91
N ALA A 188 17.06 0.19 -13.90
CA ALA A 188 15.60 0.23 -14.04
C ALA A 188 15.15 1.32 -15.02
N ASP A 189 15.72 2.53 -14.94
CA ASP A 189 15.46 3.60 -15.92
C ASP A 189 15.84 3.19 -17.35
N THR A 190 16.93 2.42 -17.51
CA THR A 190 17.33 1.87 -18.80
C THR A 190 16.27 0.92 -19.35
N GLN A 191 15.70 0.03 -18.53
CA GLN A 191 14.62 -0.87 -18.98
C GLN A 191 13.35 -0.11 -19.35
N VAL A 192 12.98 0.93 -18.59
CA VAL A 192 11.87 1.84 -18.96
C VAL A 192 12.17 2.49 -20.32
N GLY A 193 13.37 3.03 -20.50
CA GLY A 193 13.80 3.66 -21.75
C GLY A 193 13.66 2.75 -22.97
N ARG A 194 13.97 1.45 -22.84
CA ARG A 194 13.81 0.47 -23.92
C ARG A 194 12.34 0.33 -24.36
N ILE A 195 11.41 0.25 -23.40
CA ILE A 195 9.96 0.19 -23.70
C ILE A 195 9.50 1.50 -24.35
N LEU A 196 9.90 2.65 -23.78
CA LEU A 196 9.53 3.95 -24.34
C LEU A 196 10.05 4.12 -25.77
N GLN A 197 11.32 3.77 -26.02
CA GLN A 197 11.93 3.83 -27.35
C GLN A 197 11.20 2.93 -28.35
N PHE A 198 10.79 1.73 -27.95
CA PHE A 198 9.95 0.87 -28.77
C PHE A 198 8.61 1.54 -29.10
N CYS A 199 7.94 2.11 -28.09
CA CYS A 199 6.66 2.79 -28.28
C CYS A 199 6.78 4.02 -29.21
N TYR A 200 7.89 4.77 -29.13
CA TYR A 200 8.18 5.87 -30.05
C TYR A 200 8.44 5.35 -31.47
N GLY A 201 9.27 4.31 -31.63
CA GLY A 201 9.59 3.72 -32.93
C GLY A 201 8.37 3.15 -33.66
N GLN A 202 7.39 2.64 -32.91
CA GLN A 202 6.11 2.13 -33.45
C GLN A 202 5.01 3.19 -33.52
N GLN A 203 5.30 4.45 -33.17
CA GLN A 203 4.31 5.56 -33.13
C GLN A 203 3.07 5.28 -32.26
N ILE A 204 3.20 4.40 -31.25
CA ILE A 204 2.12 4.07 -30.31
C ILE A 204 2.21 4.85 -29.00
N PHE A 205 3.31 5.58 -28.76
CA PHE A 205 3.56 6.31 -27.51
C PHE A 205 2.43 7.30 -27.18
N ASP A 206 1.90 8.05 -28.15
CA ASP A 206 0.87 9.08 -27.92
C ASP A 206 -0.54 8.53 -27.76
N ARG A 207 -0.75 7.25 -28.06
CA ARG A 207 -2.02 6.54 -27.89
C ARG A 207 -1.99 5.53 -26.74
N THR A 208 -0.93 5.56 -25.95
CA THR A 208 -0.74 4.65 -24.81
C THR A 208 -0.86 5.41 -23.50
N PHE A 209 -1.67 4.87 -22.59
CA PHE A 209 -1.71 5.29 -21.21
C PHE A 209 -0.57 4.63 -20.44
N PHE A 210 0.38 5.42 -19.97
CA PHE A 210 1.45 4.98 -19.08
C PHE A 210 1.12 5.35 -17.64
N CYS A 211 1.22 4.37 -16.75
CA CYS A 211 1.26 4.58 -15.30
C CYS A 211 2.59 4.05 -14.81
N LEU A 212 3.49 4.92 -14.34
CA LEU A 212 4.79 4.52 -13.79
C LEU A 212 4.79 4.74 -12.28
N THR A 213 5.09 3.71 -11.50
CA THR A 213 5.05 3.79 -10.04
C THR A 213 6.13 2.97 -9.34
N GLY A 214 6.50 3.40 -8.13
CA GLY A 214 7.19 2.58 -7.13
C GLY A 214 6.22 1.79 -6.24
N THR A 215 6.76 1.01 -5.32
CA THR A 215 6.00 0.13 -4.40
C THR A 215 6.16 0.54 -2.93
N THR A 216 7.39 0.59 -2.42
CA THR A 216 7.72 0.72 -0.99
C THR A 216 8.43 2.03 -0.68
N GLY A 217 8.34 2.50 0.57
CA GLY A 217 8.97 3.74 1.03
C GLY A 217 8.17 5.00 0.63
N ASP A 218 8.84 5.95 -0.04
CA ASP A 218 8.23 7.14 -0.67
C ASP A 218 8.14 6.90 -2.19
N PRO A 219 7.12 6.16 -2.67
CA PRO A 219 7.07 5.72 -4.05
C PRO A 219 6.93 6.90 -5.01
N TYR A 220 7.57 6.79 -6.17
CA TYR A 220 7.29 7.69 -7.30
C TYR A 220 5.95 7.31 -7.95
N LEU A 221 5.22 8.28 -8.50
CA LEU A 221 4.04 8.03 -9.34
C LEU A 221 3.95 9.09 -10.44
N ALA A 222 3.78 8.63 -11.68
CA ALA A 222 3.47 9.48 -12.82
C ALA A 222 2.51 8.80 -13.80
N PHE A 223 1.71 9.63 -14.46
CA PHE A 223 0.80 9.23 -15.54
C PHE A 223 1.14 9.99 -16.81
N LYS A 224 1.13 9.32 -17.96
CA LYS A 224 1.20 9.96 -19.28
C LYS A 224 0.18 9.33 -20.19
N ALA A 225 -0.72 10.14 -20.73
CA ALA A 225 -1.74 9.72 -21.67
C ALA A 225 -2.25 10.95 -22.45
N PRO A 226 -2.88 10.78 -23.62
CA PRO A 226 -3.50 11.90 -24.33
C PRO A 226 -4.55 12.62 -23.47
N GLU A 227 -5.25 11.91 -22.58
CA GLU A 227 -6.28 12.46 -21.67
C GLU A 227 -5.72 13.09 -20.38
N ILE A 228 -4.41 13.00 -20.13
CA ILE A 228 -3.76 13.49 -18.90
C ILE A 228 -3.03 14.81 -19.19
N LYS A 229 -3.14 15.78 -18.27
CA LYS A 229 -2.43 17.06 -18.34
C LYS A 229 -0.92 16.82 -18.41
N ALA A 230 -0.24 17.53 -19.31
CA ALA A 230 1.21 17.43 -19.47
C ALA A 230 1.93 18.48 -18.61
N GLY A 231 3.07 18.11 -18.03
CA GLY A 231 3.94 19.00 -17.25
C GLY A 231 3.39 19.40 -15.87
N VAL A 232 2.41 18.69 -15.32
CA VAL A 232 1.73 19.08 -14.07
C VAL A 232 2.25 18.28 -12.87
N ALA A 233 2.51 18.98 -11.76
CA ALA A 233 2.70 18.38 -10.46
C ALA A 233 1.34 18.22 -9.75
N LEU A 234 0.97 16.99 -9.45
CA LEU A 234 -0.24 16.66 -8.70
C LEU A 234 0.01 16.84 -7.20
N PRO A 235 -0.99 17.27 -6.42
CA PRO A 235 -0.88 17.30 -4.96
C PRO A 235 -0.60 15.90 -4.40
N PRO A 236 -0.28 15.76 -3.09
CA PRO A 236 -0.10 14.45 -2.47
C PRO A 236 -1.27 13.48 -2.75
N VAL A 237 -0.93 12.26 -3.15
CA VAL A 237 -1.87 11.17 -3.47
C VAL A 237 -1.52 9.90 -2.71
N SER A 238 -2.33 8.85 -2.82
CA SER A 238 -2.01 7.52 -2.30
C SER A 238 -1.93 6.47 -3.41
N LEU A 239 -1.18 5.39 -3.19
CA LEU A 239 -1.16 4.25 -4.13
C LEU A 239 -2.56 3.65 -4.36
N VAL A 240 -3.47 3.75 -3.38
CA VAL A 240 -4.86 3.27 -3.55
C VAL A 240 -5.62 4.04 -4.64
N ASP A 241 -5.20 5.26 -4.99
CA ASP A 241 -5.85 6.11 -5.99
C ASP A 241 -5.54 5.65 -7.44
N VAL A 242 -4.52 4.80 -7.62
CA VAL A 242 -4.06 4.37 -8.95
C VAL A 242 -5.11 3.49 -9.64
N ALA A 243 -5.60 2.45 -8.95
CA ALA A 243 -6.57 1.53 -9.53
C ALA A 243 -7.90 2.20 -9.94
N PRO A 244 -8.56 3.03 -9.11
CA PRO A 244 -9.78 3.74 -9.52
C PRO A 244 -9.52 4.72 -10.66
N THR A 245 -8.35 5.37 -10.70
CA THR A 245 -7.96 6.24 -11.82
C THR A 245 -7.84 5.45 -13.11
N LEU A 246 -7.15 4.30 -13.10
CA LEU A 246 -7.08 3.40 -14.26
C LEU A 246 -8.46 2.86 -14.65
N ALA A 247 -9.27 2.45 -13.68
CA ALA A 247 -10.60 1.90 -13.90
C ALA A 247 -11.53 2.91 -14.60
N TYR A 248 -11.42 4.20 -14.25
CA TYR A 248 -12.15 5.26 -14.91
C TYR A 248 -11.82 5.35 -16.40
N PHE A 249 -10.54 5.34 -16.78
CA PHE A 249 -10.14 5.37 -18.20
C PHE A 249 -10.46 4.08 -18.94
N LEU A 250 -10.37 2.94 -18.26
CA LEU A 250 -10.79 1.64 -18.79
C LEU A 250 -12.32 1.53 -18.90
N GLY A 251 -13.10 2.45 -18.31
CA GLY A 251 -14.55 2.38 -18.27
C GLY A 251 -15.06 1.14 -17.51
N VAL A 252 -14.36 0.73 -16.45
CA VAL A 252 -14.75 -0.39 -15.57
C VAL A 252 -15.02 0.11 -14.16
N LYS A 253 -15.78 -0.66 -13.37
CA LYS A 253 -16.10 -0.31 -11.99
C LYS A 253 -15.30 -1.18 -11.03
N LEU A 254 -14.72 -0.55 -10.01
CA LEU A 254 -14.07 -1.22 -8.89
C LEU A 254 -14.88 -0.98 -7.61
N PRO A 255 -15.88 -1.82 -7.29
CA PRO A 255 -16.76 -1.59 -6.14
C PRO A 255 -16.02 -1.70 -4.80
N SER A 256 -14.87 -2.36 -4.78
CA SER A 256 -14.06 -2.55 -3.58
C SER A 256 -12.93 -1.53 -3.42
N ALA A 257 -12.77 -0.61 -4.37
CA ALA A 257 -11.76 0.43 -4.28
C ALA A 257 -12.07 1.41 -3.14
N GLU A 258 -11.03 1.80 -2.44
CA GLU A 258 -11.04 2.78 -1.34
C GLU A 258 -10.37 4.09 -1.75
N GLY A 259 -9.50 4.06 -2.77
CA GLY A 259 -8.94 5.26 -3.37
C GLY A 259 -9.94 6.02 -4.24
N HIS A 260 -9.54 7.21 -4.65
CA HIS A 260 -10.34 8.12 -5.48
C HIS A 260 -9.67 8.40 -6.82
N VAL A 261 -10.48 8.72 -7.83
CA VAL A 261 -9.95 9.11 -9.14
C VAL A 261 -9.17 10.42 -9.00
N LEU A 262 -8.00 10.46 -9.63
CA LEU A 262 -7.14 11.65 -9.65
C LEU A 262 -7.61 12.67 -10.68
N TRP A 263 -8.81 13.23 -10.47
CA TRP A 263 -9.45 14.20 -11.37
C TRP A 263 -8.55 15.39 -11.76
N ASN A 264 -7.67 15.81 -10.86
CA ASN A 264 -6.73 16.92 -11.10
C ASN A 264 -5.71 16.61 -12.22
N ALA A 265 -5.49 15.33 -12.54
CA ALA A 265 -4.59 14.90 -13.60
C ALA A 265 -5.25 14.92 -14.99
N LEU A 266 -6.58 14.92 -15.07
CA LEU A 266 -7.31 14.81 -16.34
C LEU A 266 -7.34 16.15 -17.07
N LYS A 267 -7.20 16.10 -18.40
CA LYS A 267 -7.49 17.25 -19.25
C LYS A 267 -9.01 17.52 -19.26
N PRO A 268 -9.43 18.80 -19.25
CA PRO A 268 -10.82 19.13 -19.52
C PRO A 268 -11.17 18.73 -20.96
N GLY A 269 -12.39 18.28 -21.16
CA GLY A 269 -12.94 17.91 -22.47
C GLY A 269 -14.21 18.69 -22.79
N PRO A 270 -14.74 18.57 -24.02
CA PRO A 270 -15.95 19.28 -24.44
C PRO A 270 -17.17 18.98 -23.54
N GLU A 271 -17.27 17.74 -23.04
CA GLU A 271 -18.34 17.33 -22.11
C GLU A 271 -18.04 17.64 -20.64
N ARG A 272 -16.78 17.91 -20.28
CA ARG A 272 -16.32 17.99 -18.88
C ARG A 272 -15.37 19.16 -18.72
N SER A 273 -15.91 20.29 -18.26
CA SER A 273 -15.12 21.45 -17.91
C SER A 273 -14.17 21.15 -16.75
N GLU A 274 -13.10 21.94 -16.65
CA GLU A 274 -12.18 21.84 -15.51
C GLU A 274 -12.90 22.10 -14.17
N THR A 275 -13.85 23.03 -14.15
CA THR A 275 -14.67 23.32 -12.97
C THR A 275 -15.45 22.11 -12.52
N TYR A 276 -16.08 21.37 -13.45
CA TYR A 276 -16.81 20.15 -13.13
C TYR A 276 -15.89 19.08 -12.53
N LEU A 277 -14.70 18.86 -13.12
CA LEU A 277 -13.74 17.88 -12.61
C LEU A 277 -13.29 18.23 -11.18
N LEU A 278 -13.06 19.51 -10.90
CA LEU A 278 -12.69 19.99 -9.57
C LEU A 278 -13.84 19.89 -8.58
N GLU A 279 -15.08 20.16 -8.98
CA GLU A 279 -16.26 20.00 -8.12
C GLU A 279 -16.44 18.54 -7.70
N VAL A 280 -16.29 17.59 -8.63
CA VAL A 280 -16.33 16.14 -8.33
C VAL A 280 -15.22 15.77 -7.35
N ARG A 281 -13.99 16.25 -7.57
CA ARG A 281 -12.86 16.02 -6.66
C ARG A 281 -13.13 16.58 -5.27
N VAL A 282 -13.63 17.81 -5.16
CA VAL A 282 -13.92 18.46 -3.88
C VAL A 282 -14.98 17.68 -3.12
N LYS A 283 -16.01 17.19 -3.81
CA LYS A 283 -17.03 16.34 -3.21
C LYS A 283 -16.43 15.03 -2.66
N GLU A 284 -15.70 14.29 -3.49
CA GLU A 284 -15.06 13.03 -3.08
C GLU A 284 -14.08 13.22 -1.91
N LEU A 285 -13.27 14.27 -1.95
CA LEU A 285 -12.34 14.60 -0.86
C LEU A 285 -13.08 14.98 0.43
N SER A 286 -14.22 15.67 0.32
CA SER A 286 -15.04 16.04 1.49
C SER A 286 -15.64 14.80 2.15
N GLU A 287 -16.14 13.85 1.35
CA GLU A 287 -16.67 12.57 1.82
C GLU A 287 -15.56 11.72 2.46
N ALA A 288 -14.39 11.62 1.82
CA ALA A 288 -13.24 10.90 2.34
C ALA A 288 -12.73 11.50 3.66
N LEU A 289 -12.61 12.83 3.73
CA LEU A 289 -12.19 13.56 4.92
C LEU A 289 -13.17 13.37 6.08
N TYR A 290 -14.48 13.39 5.78
CA TYR A 290 -15.50 13.11 6.79
C TYR A 290 -15.37 11.69 7.32
N GLY A 291 -15.22 10.70 6.44
CA GLY A 291 -15.00 9.30 6.82
C GLY A 291 -13.78 9.12 7.71
N ALA A 292 -12.64 9.67 7.30
CA ALA A 292 -11.39 9.60 8.07
C ALA A 292 -11.51 10.28 9.44
N ARG A 293 -12.15 11.44 9.53
CA ARG A 293 -12.39 12.14 10.80
C ARG A 293 -13.32 11.35 11.70
N SER A 294 -14.41 10.82 11.17
CA SER A 294 -15.36 10.01 11.94
C SER A 294 -14.68 8.77 12.52
N PHE A 295 -13.86 8.08 11.73
CA PHE A 295 -13.07 6.94 12.19
C PHE A 295 -12.04 7.32 13.26
N LEU A 296 -11.34 8.44 13.08
CA LEU A 296 -10.39 8.93 14.08
C LEU A 296 -11.09 9.24 15.41
N TYR A 297 -12.26 9.88 15.37
CA TYR A 297 -13.03 10.17 16.58
C TYR A 297 -13.51 8.90 17.28
N SER A 298 -14.00 7.89 16.55
CA SER A 298 -14.39 6.62 17.16
C SER A 298 -13.20 5.91 17.78
N PHE A 299 -12.06 5.88 17.09
CA PHE A 299 -10.84 5.27 17.59
C PHE A 299 -10.31 5.97 18.86
N LEU A 300 -10.27 7.30 18.87
CA LEU A 300 -9.85 8.06 20.06
C LEU A 300 -10.76 7.80 21.26
N ARG A 301 -12.08 7.70 21.02
CA ARG A 301 -13.05 7.37 22.07
C ARG A 301 -12.83 5.97 22.62
N GLU A 302 -12.60 4.97 21.76
CA GLU A 302 -12.29 3.60 22.18
C GLU A 302 -11.00 3.53 22.99
N LYS A 303 -9.95 4.24 22.55
CA LYS A 303 -8.68 4.32 23.27
C LYS A 303 -8.87 4.91 24.67
N GLU A 304 -9.63 5.99 24.81
CA GLU A 304 -9.89 6.62 26.10
C GLU A 304 -10.65 5.68 27.06
N LEU A 305 -11.64 4.94 26.53
CA LEU A 305 -12.37 3.94 27.31
C LEU A 305 -11.44 2.81 27.80
N LEU A 306 -10.56 2.33 26.92
CA LEU A 306 -9.58 1.30 27.27
C LEU A 306 -8.57 1.78 28.31
N GLU A 307 -8.11 3.03 28.24
CA GLU A 307 -7.21 3.60 29.25
C GLU A 307 -7.88 3.66 30.63
N ARG A 308 -9.14 4.10 30.69
CA ARG A 308 -9.92 4.11 31.95
C ARG A 308 -10.16 2.70 32.50
N GLU A 309 -10.42 1.73 31.64
CA GLU A 309 -10.58 0.34 32.04
C GLU A 309 -9.27 -0.25 32.59
N LYS A 310 -8.14 0.05 31.94
CA LYS A 310 -6.82 -0.34 32.41
C LYS A 310 -6.49 0.25 33.78
N GLU A 311 -6.84 1.52 34.01
CA GLU A 311 -6.69 2.17 35.32
C GLU A 311 -7.57 1.54 36.41
N ARG A 312 -8.81 1.17 36.08
CA ARG A 312 -9.68 0.46 37.01
C ARG A 312 -9.08 -0.89 37.40
N ILE A 313 -8.66 -1.67 36.40
CA ILE A 313 -8.03 -2.98 36.61
C ILE A 313 -6.74 -2.84 37.43
N SER A 314 -5.93 -1.79 37.21
CA SER A 314 -4.72 -1.59 38.01
C SER A 314 -5.05 -1.31 39.48
N ARG A 315 -6.08 -0.50 39.76
CA ARG A 315 -6.54 -0.24 41.14
C ARG A 315 -7.07 -1.50 41.81
N GLU A 316 -7.93 -2.26 41.12
CA GLU A 316 -8.44 -3.54 41.64
C GLU A 316 -7.29 -4.52 41.94
N LYS A 317 -6.25 -4.57 41.09
CA LYS A 317 -5.06 -5.39 41.34
C LYS A 317 -4.27 -4.94 42.56
N GLU A 318 -4.17 -3.63 42.81
CA GLU A 318 -3.51 -3.09 44.00
C GLU A 318 -4.30 -3.45 45.27
N GLU A 319 -5.62 -3.26 45.26
CA GLU A 319 -6.50 -3.66 46.36
C GLU A 319 -6.40 -5.15 46.68
N ILE A 320 -6.42 -6.01 45.64
CA ILE A 320 -6.26 -7.46 45.82
C ILE A 320 -4.89 -7.79 46.41
N LYS A 321 -3.81 -7.13 45.97
CA LYS A 321 -2.47 -7.33 46.54
C LYS A 321 -2.42 -6.95 48.01
N GLU A 322 -3.05 -5.84 48.40
CA GLU A 322 -3.15 -5.43 49.80
C GLU A 322 -3.91 -6.47 50.63
N ILE A 323 -5.04 -6.97 50.12
CA ILE A 323 -5.81 -8.04 50.77
C ILE A 323 -4.97 -9.32 50.94
N ILE A 324 -4.20 -9.70 49.92
CA ILE A 324 -3.31 -10.87 49.99
C ILE A 324 -2.23 -10.65 51.05
N ALA A 325 -1.56 -9.50 51.06
CA ALA A 325 -0.53 -9.17 52.04
C ALA A 325 -1.07 -9.18 53.48
N GLN A 326 -2.28 -8.66 53.70
CA GLN A 326 -2.96 -8.72 55.01
C GLN A 326 -3.26 -10.16 55.42
N LYS A 327 -3.73 -11.01 54.51
CA LYS A 327 -3.99 -12.43 54.77
C LYS A 327 -2.71 -13.18 55.10
N GLU A 328 -1.64 -12.97 54.34
CA GLU A 328 -0.32 -13.58 54.60
C GLU A 328 0.22 -13.18 55.98
N ALA A 329 0.12 -11.90 56.36
CA ALA A 329 0.52 -11.44 57.69
C ALA A 329 -0.29 -12.11 58.81
N ARG A 330 -1.61 -12.30 58.59
CA ARG A 330 -2.48 -13.00 59.54
C ARG A 330 -2.14 -14.48 59.66
N ILE A 331 -1.86 -15.15 58.54
CA ILE A 331 -1.41 -16.56 58.51
C ILE A 331 -0.09 -16.69 59.28
N ALA A 332 0.90 -15.85 59.00
CA ALA A 332 2.18 -15.86 59.70
C ALA A 332 2.02 -15.61 61.21
N GLY A 333 1.10 -14.72 61.62
CA GLY A 333 0.77 -14.50 63.03
C GLY A 333 0.14 -15.74 63.70
N LEU A 334 -0.76 -16.44 63.00
CA LEU A 334 -1.37 -17.69 63.48
C LEU A 334 -0.34 -18.82 63.58
N GLU A 335 0.57 -18.95 62.60
CA GLU A 335 1.65 -19.92 62.63
C GLU A 335 2.59 -19.70 63.83
N ARG A 336 2.96 -18.44 64.12
CA ARG A 336 3.75 -18.12 65.32
C ARG A 336 3.05 -18.52 66.61
N LYS A 337 1.74 -18.27 66.72
CA LYS A 337 0.95 -18.72 67.88
C LYS A 337 0.93 -20.24 67.98
N LEU A 338 0.69 -20.94 66.87
CA LEU A 338 0.72 -22.40 66.82
C LEU A 338 2.08 -22.95 67.25
N TYR A 339 3.17 -22.34 66.79
CA TYR A 339 4.52 -22.72 67.18
C TYR A 339 4.78 -22.46 68.67
N ALA A 340 4.35 -21.31 69.19
CA ALA A 340 4.47 -20.98 70.62
C ALA A 340 3.69 -21.97 71.50
N TRP A 341 2.47 -22.35 71.10
CA TRP A 341 1.68 -23.37 71.79
C TRP A 341 2.37 -24.74 71.75
N LYS A 342 2.90 -25.16 70.59
CA LYS A 342 3.67 -26.41 70.48
C LYS A 342 4.90 -26.41 71.38
N LEU A 343 5.61 -25.29 71.47
CA LEU A 343 6.81 -25.13 72.30
C LEU A 343 6.43 -25.15 73.79
N ALA A 344 5.37 -24.45 74.19
CA ALA A 344 4.84 -24.50 75.56
C ALA A 344 4.41 -25.91 75.96
N LEU A 345 3.76 -26.65 75.06
CA LEU A 345 3.32 -28.02 75.28
C LEU A 345 4.51 -28.99 75.38
N GLY A 346 5.55 -28.78 74.55
CA GLY A 346 6.83 -29.51 74.66
C GLY A 346 7.57 -29.23 75.97
N ILE A 347 7.61 -27.97 76.42
CA ILE A 347 8.16 -27.57 77.72
C ILE A 347 7.37 -28.25 78.86
N PHE A 348 6.04 -28.24 78.80
CA PHE A 348 5.18 -28.90 79.77
C PHE A 348 5.46 -30.41 79.87
N PHE A 349 5.57 -31.10 78.73
CA PHE A 349 5.97 -32.51 78.71
C PHE A 349 7.36 -32.74 79.29
N LEU A 350 8.33 -31.86 79.00
CA LEU A 350 9.69 -31.96 79.52
C LEU A 350 9.74 -31.75 81.04
N PHE A 351 8.98 -30.79 81.58
CA PHE A 351 8.79 -30.63 83.02
C PHE A 351 8.10 -31.83 83.66
N SER A 352 7.08 -32.40 83.01
CA SER A 352 6.41 -33.61 83.50
C SER A 352 7.37 -34.80 83.55
N LEU A 353 8.20 -35.00 82.52
CA LEU A 353 9.22 -36.05 82.48
C LEU A 353 10.31 -35.85 83.54
N LEU A 354 10.77 -34.62 83.74
CA LEU A 354 11.69 -34.28 84.82
C LEU A 354 11.08 -34.53 86.20
N GLY A 355 9.80 -34.21 86.39
CA GLY A 355 9.05 -34.52 87.60
C GLY A 355 9.00 -36.03 87.85
N TYR A 356 8.63 -36.82 86.84
CA TYR A 356 8.64 -38.28 86.92
C TYR A 356 10.04 -38.86 87.18
N TRP A 357 11.07 -38.31 86.55
CA TRP A 357 12.45 -38.74 86.78
C TRP A 357 12.94 -38.41 88.20
N TRP A 358 12.55 -37.24 88.71
CA TRP A 358 12.82 -36.84 90.09
C TRP A 358 12.11 -37.76 91.08
N GLU A 359 10.83 -38.05 90.87
CA GLU A 359 10.08 -39.04 91.65
C GLU A 359 10.74 -40.41 91.60
N TYR A 360 11.11 -40.91 90.41
CA TYR A 360 11.82 -42.17 90.25
C TYR A 360 13.16 -42.18 91.02
N ARG A 361 13.91 -41.06 91.00
CA ARG A 361 15.18 -40.94 91.73
C ARG A 361 14.97 -40.91 93.25
N ILE A 362 13.92 -40.26 93.74
CA ILE A 362 13.53 -40.28 95.16
C ILE A 362 13.12 -41.69 95.58
N LEU A 363 12.25 -42.35 94.80
CA LEU A 363 11.80 -43.73 95.05
C LEU A 363 12.97 -44.71 95.01
N ARG A 364 13.90 -44.58 94.06
CA ARG A 364 15.11 -45.41 93.97
C ARG A 364 16.06 -45.22 95.16
N ARG A 365 16.17 -44.00 95.72
CA ARG A 365 16.95 -43.76 96.96
C ARG A 365 16.28 -44.36 98.20
N ARG A 366 14.96 -44.58 98.18
CA ARG A 366 14.19 -45.04 99.34
C ARG A 366 13.93 -46.55 99.34
N TYR A 367 14.03 -47.23 98.20
CA TYR A 367 13.65 -48.65 98.04
C TYR A 367 14.75 -49.60 97.53
N LEU A 368 16.03 -49.19 97.48
CA LEU A 368 17.18 -50.10 97.33
C LEU A 368 17.81 -50.38 98.70
N MET A 369 17.04 -51.06 99.55
CA MET A 369 17.50 -51.83 100.69
C MET A 369 16.64 -53.10 100.78
N PHE A 370 16.67 -53.88 99.70
CA PHE A 370 16.51 -55.34 99.71
C PHE A 370 17.30 -55.91 98.55
#